data_AF-A0A955X1B2-F1
#
_entry.id   AF-A0A955X1B2-F1
#
_cell.length_a   1.000
_cell.length_b   1.000
_cell.length_c   1.000
_cell.angle_alpha   90.00
_cell.angle_beta   90.00
_cell.angle_gamma   90.00
#
_symmetry.space_group_name_H-M   'P 1'
#
loop_
_entity.id
_entity.type
_entity.pdbx_description
1 polymer ?
#
loop_
_entity_poly.entity_id
_entity_poly.type
_entity_poly.pdbx_seq_one_letter_code
_entity_poly.pdbx_strand_id
1 'polypeptide(L)' 'DGEAGGQPFGTQVETGTQWGAYGALGIDWFVGPGAALFEVQGAWAAMDGFVMRDTHLSTVNLALGYRLML' A
#
# COMPACT_ATOMS: atom_id res chain seq x y z
N ASP A 1 -5.63 5.03 -27.60
CA ASP A 1 -5.27 3.71 -28.15
C ASP A 1 -4.18 3.88 -29.18
N GLY A 2 -3.03 3.24 -28.97
CA GLY A 2 -1.89 3.28 -29.88
C GLY A 2 -1.72 1.94 -30.57
N GLU A 3 -1.08 1.94 -31.74
CA GLU A 3 -0.80 0.74 -32.53
C GLU A 3 0.64 0.81 -33.05
N ALA A 4 1.33 -0.33 -33.12
CA ALA A 4 2.61 -0.47 -33.79
C ALA A 4 2.52 -1.60 -34.81
N GLY A 5 2.77 -1.30 -36.09
CA GLY A 5 2.76 -2.31 -37.16
C GLY A 5 1.39 -2.94 -37.46
N GLY A 6 0.28 -2.26 -37.15
CA GLY A 6 -1.08 -2.74 -37.43
C GLY A 6 -1.60 -3.82 -36.47
N GLN A 7 -0.91 -4.04 -35.35
CA GLN A 7 -1.40 -4.88 -34.26
C GLN A 7 -1.69 -4.01 -33.03
N PRO A 8 -2.82 -4.25 -32.33
CA PRO A 8 -3.12 -3.57 -31.07
C PRO A 8 -2.10 -3.97 -30.00
N PHE A 9 -1.71 -3.03 -29.14
CA PHE A 9 -0.87 -3.37 -28.00
C PHE A 9 -1.61 -4.38 -27.10
N GLY A 10 -0.99 -5.54 -26.84
CA GLY A 10 -1.54 -6.55 -25.93
C GLY A 10 -1.56 -6.06 -24.48
N THR A 11 -2.56 -6.48 -23.70
CA THR A 11 -2.62 -6.23 -22.25
C THR A 11 -1.63 -7.14 -21.53
N GLN A 12 -0.51 -6.58 -21.07
CA GLN A 12 0.44 -7.33 -20.23
C GLN A 12 -0.02 -7.29 -18.77
N VAL A 13 -0.27 -8.47 -18.19
CA VAL A 13 -0.60 -8.64 -16.76
C VAL A 13 0.53 -9.41 -16.11
N GLU A 14 1.20 -8.80 -15.14
CA GLU A 14 2.22 -9.44 -14.32
C GLU A 14 1.60 -9.85 -12.97
N THR A 15 1.79 -11.10 -12.56
CA THR A 15 1.35 -11.60 -11.24
C THR A 15 2.52 -12.34 -10.61
N GLY A 16 2.98 -11.87 -9.46
CA GLY A 16 4.12 -12.45 -8.75
C GLY A 16 4.14 -12.00 -7.29
N THR A 17 4.94 -12.68 -6.48
CA THR A 17 5.18 -12.31 -5.09
C THR A 17 6.54 -11.65 -4.99
N GLN A 18 6.57 -10.45 -4.42
CA GLN A 18 7.81 -9.70 -4.21
C GLN A 18 8.00 -9.41 -2.72
N TRP A 19 9.26 -9.44 -2.28
CA TRP A 19 9.69 -9.08 -0.94
C TRP A 19 10.52 -7.80 -1.02
N GLY A 20 10.31 -6.88 -0.09
CA GLY A 20 10.96 -5.58 -0.13
C GLY A 20 10.87 -4.85 1.19
N ALA A 21 11.51 -3.68 1.23
CA ALA A 21 11.42 -2.78 2.38
C ALA A 21 10.07 -2.06 2.37
N TYR A 22 9.49 -1.97 3.56
CA TYR A 22 8.24 -1.28 3.82
C TYR A 22 8.47 -0.26 4.93
N GLY A 23 7.98 0.96 4.72
CA GLY A 23 7.97 2.01 5.72
C GLY A 23 6.55 2.48 5.97
N ALA A 24 6.19 2.67 7.23
CA ALA A 24 4.93 3.29 7.60
C ALA A 24 5.10 4.30 8.72
N LEU A 25 4.29 5.35 8.66
CA LEU A 25 4.20 6.39 9.68
C LEU A 25 2.72 6.64 9.95
N GLY A 26 2.36 6.72 11.22
CA GLY A 26 0.98 6.92 11.65
C GLY A 26 0.88 7.76 12.90
N ILE A 27 -0.35 8.21 13.17
CA ILE A 27 -0.73 8.92 14.38
C ILE A 27 -1.89 8.17 15.02
N ASP A 28 -1.79 7.99 16.33
CA ASP A 28 -2.83 7.39 17.15
C ASP A 28 -3.48 8.45 18.04
N TRP A 29 -4.81 8.40 18.12
CA TRP A 29 -5.60 9.23 19.02
C TRP A 29 -6.42 8.37 19.97
N PHE A 30 -6.41 8.73 21.25
CA PHE A 30 -7.36 8.17 22.21
C PHE A 30 -8.73 8.81 21.98
N VAL A 31 -9.72 7.99 21.62
CA VAL A 31 -11.05 8.47 21.17
C VAL A 31 -12.19 8.12 22.12
N GLY A 32 -11.90 7.54 23.29
CA GLY A 32 -12.95 7.19 24.24
C GLY A 32 -12.44 6.67 25.58
N PRO A 33 -13.36 6.31 26.50
CA PRO A 33 -13.01 5.74 27.79
C PRO A 33 -12.29 4.39 27.63
N GLY A 34 -11.26 4.18 28.46
CA GLY A 34 -10.40 3.01 28.37
C GLY A 34 -9.26 3.22 27.37
N ALA A 35 -8.90 2.16 26.64
CA ALA A 35 -7.75 2.17 25.75
C ALA A 35 -8.17 2.10 24.26
N ALA A 36 -9.28 2.75 23.93
CA ALA A 36 -9.78 2.87 22.57
C ALA A 36 -8.91 3.87 21.78
N LEU A 37 -8.46 3.43 20.61
CA LEU A 37 -7.54 4.16 19.74
C LEU A 37 -8.13 4.29 18.35
N PHE A 38 -7.97 5.46 17.75
CA PHE A 38 -8.15 5.67 16.32
C PHE A 38 -6.77 5.92 15.71
N GLU A 39 -6.45 5.18 14.65
CA GLU A 39 -5.17 5.27 13.96
C GLU A 39 -5.39 5.72 12.52
N VAL A 40 -4.55 6.66 12.08
CA VAL A 40 -4.36 7.00 10.68
C VAL A 40 -2.90 6.72 10.33
N GLN A 41 -2.66 5.85 9.36
CA GLN A 41 -1.33 5.42 8.98
C GLN A 41 -1.12 5.53 7.48
N GLY A 42 -0.06 6.21 7.08
CA GLY A 42 0.45 6.22 5.72
C GLY A 42 1.57 5.20 5.58
N ALA A 43 1.51 4.40 4.52
CA ALA A 43 2.44 3.33 4.25
C ALA A 43 3.03 3.49 2.84
N TRP A 44 4.30 3.14 2.69
CA TRP A 44 5.02 3.17 1.42
C TRP A 44 5.93 1.96 1.29
N ALA A 45 5.98 1.41 0.08
CA ALA A 45 6.92 0.37 -0.30
C ALA A 45 7.46 0.62 -1.71
N ALA A 46 8.76 0.39 -1.90
CA ALA A 46 9.36 0.30 -3.21
C ALA A 46 9.01 -1.06 -3.84
N MET A 47 8.54 -1.04 -5.08
CA MET A 47 8.24 -2.24 -5.88
C MET A 47 8.96 -2.15 -7.22
N ASP A 48 9.84 -3.12 -7.47
CA ASP A 48 10.47 -3.26 -8.78
C ASP A 48 9.96 -4.54 -9.45
N GLY A 49 9.10 -4.38 -10.45
CA GLY A 49 8.50 -5.46 -11.23
C GLY A 49 8.96 -5.43 -12.69
N PHE A 50 8.86 -6.55 -13.40
CA PHE A 50 9.36 -6.64 -14.77
C PHE A 50 8.61 -5.73 -15.74
N VAL A 51 7.29 -5.57 -15.54
CA VAL A 51 6.39 -4.75 -16.36
C VAL A 51 6.26 -3.34 -15.78
N MET A 52 6.07 -3.20 -14.46
CA MET A 52 5.83 -1.89 -13.81
C MET A 52 7.10 -1.12 -13.40
N ARG A 53 8.29 -1.71 -13.54
CA ARG A 53 9.67 -1.20 -13.29
C ARG A 53 9.77 0.09 -12.46
N ASP A 54 10.45 0.02 -11.32
CA ASP A 54 10.68 1.15 -10.40
C ASP A 54 9.39 1.88 -10.00
N THR A 55 8.41 1.14 -9.50
CA THR A 55 7.13 1.67 -9.02
C THR A 55 7.12 1.82 -7.50
N HIS A 56 6.27 2.69 -7.01
CA HIS A 56 6.05 2.88 -5.57
C HIS A 56 4.61 2.59 -5.23
N LEU A 57 4.40 1.78 -4.19
CA LEU A 57 3.07 1.49 -3.68
C LEU A 57 2.88 2.26 -2.38
N SER A 58 1.87 3.12 -2.36
CA SER A 58 1.47 3.87 -1.18
C SER A 58 0.07 3.45 -0.74
N THR A 59 -0.16 3.37 0.55
CA THR A 59 -1.47 3.02 1.12
C THR A 59 -1.78 3.92 2.30
N VAL A 60 -3.05 4.25 2.48
CA VAL A 60 -3.55 4.95 3.67
C VAL A 60 -4.48 4.00 4.39
N ASN A 61 -4.15 3.71 5.65
CA ASN A 61 -4.93 2.87 6.54
C ASN A 61 -5.64 3.73 7.58
N LEU A 62 -6.92 3.41 7.81
CA LEU A 62 -7.73 3.98 8.87
C LEU A 62 -8.19 2.82 9.75
N ALA A 63 -7.90 2.87 11.04
CA ALA A 63 -8.21 1.78 11.96
C ALA A 63 -8.83 2.30 13.26
N LEU A 64 -9.72 1.49 13.82
CA LEU A 64 -10.21 1.62 15.19
C LEU A 64 -9.72 0.42 15.97
N GLY A 65 -8.94 0.67 17.00
CA GLY A 65 -8.32 -0.34 17.83
C GLY A 65 -8.74 -0.22 19.30
N TYR A 66 -8.49 -1.28 20.05
CA TYR A 66 -8.60 -1.27 21.51
C TYR A 66 -7.39 -1.97 22.09
N ARG A 67 -6.65 -1.28 22.97
CA ARG A 67 -5.47 -1.85 23.62
C ARG A 67 -5.89 -2.63 24.86
N LEU A 68 -5.72 -3.95 24.81
CA LEU A 68 -5.98 -4.82 25.95
C LEU A 68 -4.82 -4.73 26.97
N MET A 69 -4.80 -3.63 27.73
CA MET A 69 -3.95 -3.34 28.91
C MET A 69 -2.43 -3.18 28.69
N LEU A 70 -1.79 -2.53 29.66
CA LEU A 70 -0.35 -2.30 29.85
C LEU A 70 0.24 -3.35 30.79
#